data_AF-A0A0Q1CHZ0-F1
#
_entry.id   AF-A0A0Q1CHZ0-F1
#
_cell.length_a   1.000
_cell.length_b   1.000
_cell.length_c   1.000
_cell.angle_alpha   90.00
_cell.angle_beta   90.00
_cell.angle_gamma   90.00
#
_symmetry.space_group_name_H-M   'P 1'
#
loop_
_entity.id
_entity.type
_entity.pdbx_description
1 polymer ?
#
loop_
_entity_poly.entity_id
_entity_poly.type
_entity_poly.pdbx_seq_one_letter_code
_entity_poly.pdbx_strand_id
1 'polypeptide(L)'
;MAKKAALLVSALILIGAYALFFGGEDDFPSGGFCGRDMPDPYYLDLKPADVQNPDDVIRYSSSIKGYAEDLDVFERAAFYEWYFKSHGFDVSFAYAEKFADTENDHLWLLVRNRKGEVIEVDPSFSEVGGSSMVPLDRAYAVRDREFDDIYSAKEALGEDAVTWWRDEKACKVLNENVLVTEKERAQSMADA
;
A
#
# COMPACT_ATOMS: atom_id res chain seq x y z
N MET A 1 -28.17 -21.37 -20.93
CA MET A 1 -28.03 -19.92 -21.20
C MET A 1 -28.87 -19.06 -20.26
N ALA A 2 -30.15 -19.38 -19.98
CA ALA A 2 -30.99 -18.57 -19.08
C ALA A 2 -30.48 -18.45 -17.62
N LYS A 3 -29.86 -19.49 -17.06
CA LYS A 3 -29.32 -19.46 -15.68
C LYS A 3 -28.11 -18.52 -15.51
N LYS A 4 -27.28 -18.37 -16.56
CA LYS A 4 -26.11 -17.47 -16.56
C LYS A 4 -26.54 -16.00 -16.67
N ALA A 5 -27.58 -15.71 -17.46
CA ALA A 5 -28.20 -14.39 -17.52
C ALA A 5 -28.88 -14.01 -16.20
N ALA A 6 -29.53 -14.96 -15.52
CA ALA A 6 -30.17 -14.71 -14.22
C ALA A 6 -29.15 -14.36 -13.11
N LEU A 7 -27.99 -15.02 -13.07
CA LEU A 7 -26.92 -14.72 -12.10
C LEU A 7 -26.28 -13.34 -12.32
N LEU A 8 -26.05 -12.96 -13.58
CA LEU A 8 -25.52 -11.64 -13.95
C LEU A 8 -26.51 -10.52 -13.60
N VAL A 9 -27.81 -10.76 -13.80
CA VAL A 9 -28.87 -9.83 -13.41
C VAL A 9 -28.97 -9.74 -11.88
N SER A 10 -28.84 -10.85 -11.14
CA SER A 10 -28.84 -10.82 -9.67
C SER A 10 -27.62 -10.10 -9.08
N ALA A 11 -26.44 -10.24 -9.66
CA ALA A 11 -25.24 -9.50 -9.24
C ALA A 11 -25.37 -7.99 -9.49
N LEU A 12 -25.91 -7.60 -10.66
CA LEU A 12 -26.23 -6.20 -10.96
C LEU A 12 -27.32 -5.64 -10.05
N ILE A 13 -28.30 -6.45 -9.66
CA ILE A 13 -29.33 -6.07 -8.70
C ILE A 13 -28.75 -5.95 -7.28
N LEU A 14 -27.76 -6.75 -6.88
CA LEU A 14 -27.09 -6.59 -5.58
C LEU A 14 -26.22 -5.34 -5.54
N ILE A 15 -25.52 -5.01 -6.63
CA ILE A 15 -24.80 -3.74 -6.79
C ILE A 15 -25.78 -2.56 -6.76
N GLY A 16 -26.92 -2.68 -7.46
CA GLY A 16 -27.98 -1.67 -7.46
C GLY A 16 -28.71 -1.54 -6.12
N ALA A 17 -28.92 -2.64 -5.40
CA ALA A 17 -29.58 -2.65 -4.09
C ALA A 17 -28.66 -2.12 -2.99
N TYR A 18 -27.35 -2.36 -3.07
CA TYR A 18 -26.36 -1.73 -2.20
C TYR A 18 -26.34 -0.21 -2.42
N ALA A 19 -26.36 0.24 -3.68
CA ALA A 19 -26.49 1.66 -4.03
C ALA A 19 -27.82 2.28 -3.56
N LEU A 20 -28.92 1.52 -3.56
CA LEU A 20 -30.24 2.01 -3.14
C LEU A 20 -30.45 2.01 -1.62
N PHE A 21 -29.79 1.14 -0.86
CA PHE A 21 -29.91 1.12 0.62
C PHE A 21 -28.99 2.14 1.30
N PHE A 22 -27.93 2.61 0.63
CA PHE A 22 -27.00 3.63 1.14
C PHE A 22 -27.02 4.96 0.38
N GLY A 23 -27.84 5.08 -0.67
CA GLY A 23 -27.94 6.29 -1.50
C GLY A 23 -29.22 7.08 -1.24
N GLY A 24 -29.11 8.12 -0.42
CA GLY A 24 -29.96 9.31 -0.54
C GLY A 24 -29.45 10.17 -1.70
N GLU A 25 -30.38 10.73 -2.46
CA GLU A 25 -30.19 11.50 -3.70
C GLU A 25 -29.11 12.59 -3.61
N ASP A 26 -28.44 12.79 -4.75
CA ASP A 26 -27.41 13.80 -5.05
C ASP A 26 -25.96 13.44 -4.69
N ASP A 27 -25.45 12.28 -5.13
CA ASP A 27 -24.02 12.12 -5.46
C ASP A 27 -23.79 10.80 -6.19
N PHE A 28 -23.49 10.84 -7.49
CA PHE A 28 -22.63 9.81 -8.05
C PHE A 28 -21.25 10.03 -7.41
N PRO A 29 -20.70 9.10 -6.61
CA PRO A 29 -19.39 9.33 -6.04
C PRO A 29 -18.37 9.22 -7.17
N SER A 30 -17.95 10.39 -7.62
CA SER A 30 -16.60 10.63 -8.08
C SER A 30 -15.57 10.47 -6.95
N GLY A 31 -16.01 10.11 -5.73
CA GLY A 31 -15.18 9.75 -4.59
C GLY A 31 -14.65 8.31 -4.72
N GLY A 32 -13.38 8.19 -5.10
CA GLY A 32 -12.66 6.92 -5.02
C GLY A 32 -12.51 6.43 -3.58
N PHE A 33 -11.76 5.36 -3.36
CA PHE A 33 -11.33 4.87 -2.04
C PHE A 33 -10.45 5.91 -1.28
N CYS A 34 -10.26 7.10 -1.85
CA CYS A 34 -9.61 8.26 -1.27
C CYS A 34 -10.59 8.99 -0.37
N GLY A 35 -10.23 9.11 0.90
CA GLY A 35 -11.06 9.76 1.89
C GLY A 35 -10.23 10.40 2.99
N ARG A 36 -10.93 10.99 3.98
CA ARG A 36 -10.26 11.45 5.20
C ARG A 36 -9.72 10.28 6.02
N ASP A 37 -10.44 9.17 5.99
CA ASP A 37 -10.20 8.00 6.80
C ASP A 37 -9.38 6.95 6.04
N MET A 38 -8.71 6.09 6.81
CA MET A 38 -7.91 5.00 6.27
C MET A 38 -8.77 4.03 5.44
N PRO A 39 -8.30 3.57 4.27
CA PRO A 39 -9.03 2.59 3.45
C PRO A 39 -9.39 1.32 4.23
N ASP A 40 -10.59 0.79 3.99
CA ASP A 40 -11.09 -0.47 4.57
C ASP A 40 -11.70 -1.37 3.48
N PRO A 41 -11.13 -2.56 3.20
CA PRO A 41 -9.89 -3.08 3.79
C PRO A 41 -8.67 -2.26 3.33
N TYR A 42 -7.67 -2.14 4.22
CA TYR A 42 -6.44 -1.40 3.90
C TYR A 42 -5.58 -2.15 2.88
N TYR A 43 -5.32 -3.44 3.12
CA TYR A 43 -4.56 -4.28 2.21
C TYR A 43 -5.47 -4.92 1.17
N LEU A 44 -5.01 -4.95 -0.08
CA LEU A 44 -5.70 -5.63 -1.17
C LEU A 44 -5.04 -6.97 -1.46
N ASP A 45 -5.85 -7.99 -1.76
CA ASP A 45 -5.34 -9.26 -2.26
C ASP A 45 -5.00 -9.14 -3.76
N LEU A 46 -3.84 -8.56 -4.08
CA LEU A 46 -3.36 -8.44 -5.47
C LEU A 46 -2.60 -9.70 -5.89
N LYS A 47 -2.33 -9.80 -7.20
CA LYS A 47 -1.53 -10.89 -7.74
C LYS A 47 -0.16 -10.96 -7.02
N PRO A 48 0.17 -12.07 -6.35
CA PRO A 48 1.41 -12.17 -5.60
C PRO A 48 2.64 -11.95 -6.46
N ALA A 49 3.61 -11.21 -5.92
CA ALA A 49 4.93 -11.07 -6.48
C ALA A 49 5.73 -12.39 -6.35
N ASP A 50 6.68 -12.59 -7.26
CA ASP A 50 7.69 -13.64 -7.07
C ASP A 50 8.78 -13.15 -6.12
N VAL A 51 8.46 -13.05 -4.83
CA VAL A 51 9.34 -12.47 -3.80
C VAL A 51 10.51 -13.42 -3.50
N GLN A 52 11.59 -13.30 -4.28
CA GLN A 52 12.75 -14.18 -4.12
C GLN A 52 14.08 -13.46 -3.89
N ASN A 53 14.23 -12.21 -4.32
CA ASN A 53 15.52 -11.51 -4.30
C ASN A 53 15.36 -9.97 -4.29
N PRO A 54 16.45 -9.22 -4.03
CA PRO A 54 16.45 -7.75 -4.06
C PRO A 54 16.05 -7.11 -5.40
N ASP A 55 16.26 -7.77 -6.54
CA ASP A 55 15.89 -7.21 -7.85
C ASP A 55 14.37 -7.09 -7.99
N ASP A 56 13.61 -8.03 -7.41
CA ASP A 56 12.15 -7.96 -7.37
C ASP A 56 11.68 -6.77 -6.53
N VAL A 57 12.31 -6.52 -5.38
CA VAL A 57 12.04 -5.35 -4.54
C VAL A 57 12.27 -4.06 -5.35
N ILE A 58 13.42 -3.94 -6.01
CA ILE A 58 13.75 -2.78 -6.84
C ILE A 58 12.73 -2.59 -7.97
N ARG A 59 12.31 -3.67 -8.63
CA ARG A 59 11.34 -3.63 -9.72
C ARG A 59 9.98 -3.12 -9.25
N TYR A 60 9.43 -3.67 -8.16
CA TYR A 60 8.15 -3.23 -7.61
C TYR A 60 8.23 -1.81 -7.03
N SER A 61 9.32 -1.49 -6.34
CA SER A 61 9.59 -0.13 -5.87
C SER A 61 9.55 0.89 -6.99
N SER A 62 10.17 0.57 -8.13
CA SER A 62 10.29 1.49 -9.26
C SER A 62 8.95 1.72 -9.96
N SER A 63 8.03 0.75 -9.96
CA SER A 63 6.72 0.90 -10.61
C SER A 63 5.79 1.86 -9.90
N ILE A 64 6.01 2.13 -8.60
CA ILE A 64 5.17 3.05 -7.82
C ILE A 64 5.83 4.38 -7.48
N LYS A 65 7.13 4.55 -7.78
CA LYS A 65 7.91 5.74 -7.41
C LYS A 65 7.26 7.06 -7.81
N GLY A 66 6.75 7.15 -9.05
CA GLY A 66 6.12 8.38 -9.56
C GLY A 66 4.84 8.80 -8.84
N TYR A 67 4.19 7.90 -8.10
CA TYR A 67 2.99 8.19 -7.32
C TYR A 67 3.31 8.66 -5.90
N ALA A 68 4.57 8.58 -5.49
CA ALA A 68 5.01 8.81 -4.12
C ALA A 68 5.91 10.06 -3.99
N GLU A 69 6.07 10.82 -5.08
CA GLU A 69 6.99 11.96 -5.17
C GLU A 69 6.64 13.08 -4.19
N ASP A 70 5.34 13.31 -3.98
CA ASP A 70 4.86 14.41 -3.12
C ASP A 70 4.63 13.98 -1.66
N LEU A 71 4.76 12.68 -1.37
CA LEU A 71 4.63 12.14 -0.01
C LEU A 71 5.85 12.49 0.83
N ASP A 72 5.62 12.76 2.11
CA ASP A 72 6.71 12.92 3.07
C ASP A 72 7.41 11.58 3.38
N VAL A 73 8.45 11.60 4.23
CA VAL A 73 9.25 10.41 4.56
C VAL A 73 8.38 9.25 5.07
N PHE A 74 7.43 9.54 5.95
CA PHE A 74 6.67 8.54 6.69
C PHE A 74 5.49 8.05 5.85
N GLU A 75 4.79 8.98 5.18
CA GLU A 75 3.75 8.67 4.21
C GLU A 75 4.30 7.81 3.07
N ARG A 76 5.49 8.14 2.56
CA ARG A 76 6.12 7.38 1.48
C ARG A 76 6.47 5.96 1.91
N ALA A 77 7.00 5.77 3.12
CA ALA A 77 7.22 4.44 3.68
C ALA A 77 5.90 3.67 3.82
N ALA A 78 4.85 4.30 4.36
CA ALA A 78 3.53 3.69 4.54
C ALA A 78 2.87 3.29 3.19
N PHE A 79 3.01 4.12 2.17
CA PHE A 79 2.51 3.82 0.82
C PHE A 79 3.23 2.62 0.18
N TYR A 80 4.55 2.55 0.33
CA TYR A 80 5.33 1.42 -0.18
C TYR A 80 5.01 0.13 0.59
N GLU A 81 4.80 0.20 1.90
CA GLU A 81 4.38 -0.95 2.71
C GLU A 81 3.02 -1.49 2.25
N TRP A 82 2.04 -0.61 2.06
CA TRP A 82 0.74 -0.97 1.53
C TRP A 82 0.86 -1.72 0.21
N TYR A 83 1.65 -1.16 -0.73
CA TYR A 83 1.82 -1.73 -2.05
C TYR A 83 2.51 -3.10 -2.02
N PHE A 84 3.57 -3.24 -1.22
CA PHE A 84 4.30 -4.49 -1.08
C PHE A 84 3.48 -5.56 -0.38
N LYS A 85 2.82 -5.27 0.74
CA LYS A 85 1.96 -6.26 1.42
C LYS A 85 0.80 -6.69 0.54
N SER A 86 0.22 -5.77 -0.22
CA SER A 86 -0.84 -6.10 -1.19
C SER A 86 -0.35 -7.05 -2.30
N HIS A 87 0.96 -7.09 -2.58
CA HIS A 87 1.60 -8.05 -3.50
C HIS A 87 2.22 -9.26 -2.79
N GLY A 88 1.92 -9.48 -1.52
CA GLY A 88 2.34 -10.67 -0.77
C GLY A 88 3.80 -10.65 -0.30
N PHE A 89 4.44 -9.48 -0.23
CA PHE A 89 5.72 -9.34 0.45
C PHE A 89 5.52 -9.38 1.98
N ASP A 90 6.49 -9.95 2.69
CA ASP A 90 6.60 -9.85 4.15
C ASP A 90 7.36 -8.57 4.49
N VAL A 91 6.64 -7.58 5.03
CA VAL A 91 7.15 -6.22 5.26
C VAL A 91 6.85 -5.78 6.68
N SER A 92 7.84 -5.23 7.36
CA SER A 92 7.66 -4.46 8.58
C SER A 92 8.36 -3.10 8.42
N PHE A 93 8.15 -2.19 9.37
CA PHE A 93 8.86 -0.92 9.43
C PHE A 93 10.04 -0.99 10.39
N ALA A 94 11.06 -0.20 10.10
CA ALA A 94 12.08 0.19 11.05
C ALA A 94 12.06 1.72 11.21
N TYR A 95 12.29 2.16 12.44
CA TYR A 95 12.24 3.55 12.83
C TYR A 95 13.47 3.91 13.66
N ALA A 96 13.99 5.11 13.42
CA ALA A 96 15.03 5.71 14.24
C ALA A 96 14.74 7.19 14.47
N GLU A 97 14.90 7.62 15.72
CA GLU A 97 14.98 9.04 16.05
C GLU A 97 16.32 9.58 15.57
N LYS A 98 16.33 10.79 15.01
CA LYS A 98 17.58 11.47 14.61
C LYS A 98 18.49 10.59 13.74
N PHE A 99 17.91 9.98 12.72
CA PHE A 99 18.55 8.96 11.91
C PHE A 99 19.85 9.49 11.28
N ALA A 100 20.91 8.66 11.28
CA ALA A 100 22.22 8.99 10.71
C ALA A 100 22.80 10.34 11.22
N ASP A 101 22.60 10.64 12.51
CA ASP A 101 23.00 11.90 13.15
C ASP A 101 22.33 13.15 12.54
N THR A 102 21.16 12.99 11.92
CA THR A 102 20.32 14.12 11.48
C THR A 102 19.41 14.60 12.62
N GLU A 103 18.76 15.76 12.45
CA GLU A 103 17.76 16.23 13.41
C GLU A 103 16.36 15.65 13.17
N ASN A 104 16.22 14.78 12.15
CA ASN A 104 14.95 14.25 11.72
C ASN A 104 14.83 12.76 12.07
N ASP A 105 13.64 12.37 12.45
CA ASP A 105 13.28 10.96 12.55
C ASP A 105 13.15 10.35 11.16
N HIS A 106 13.33 9.04 11.08
CA HIS A 106 13.26 8.34 9.80
C HIS A 106 12.51 7.03 9.93
N LEU A 107 11.74 6.71 8.90
CA LEU A 107 10.94 5.49 8.80
C LEU A 107 11.25 4.82 7.45
N TRP A 108 11.62 3.55 7.50
CA TRP A 108 11.91 2.76 6.31
C TRP A 108 11.40 1.33 6.48
N LEU A 109 11.54 0.50 5.44
CA LEU A 109 10.95 -0.84 5.37
C LEU A 109 11.99 -1.94 5.55
N LEU A 110 11.58 -2.99 6.24
CA LEU A 110 12.28 -4.27 6.35
C LEU A 110 11.51 -5.29 5.52
N VAL A 111 12.03 -5.66 4.36
CA VAL A 111 11.42 -6.68 3.50
C VAL A 111 12.11 -8.01 3.73
N ARG A 112 11.38 -9.01 4.25
CA ARG A 112 11.93 -10.34 4.54
C ARG A 112 11.66 -11.27 3.36
N ASN A 113 12.72 -11.92 2.87
CA ASN A 113 12.58 -12.93 1.84
C ASN A 113 12.22 -14.31 2.43
N ARG A 114 11.93 -15.29 1.57
CA ARG A 114 11.57 -16.67 2.00
C ARG A 114 12.66 -17.40 2.80
N LYS A 115 13.90 -16.90 2.80
CA LYS A 115 15.02 -17.45 3.60
C LYS A 115 15.18 -16.74 4.95
N GLY A 116 14.35 -15.73 5.24
CA GLY A 116 14.44 -14.90 6.43
C GLY A 116 15.52 -13.80 6.36
N GLU A 117 16.13 -13.59 5.18
CA GLU A 117 17.08 -12.50 4.98
C GLU A 117 16.29 -11.18 4.88
N VAL A 118 16.79 -10.15 5.55
CA VAL A 118 16.19 -8.81 5.56
C VAL A 118 16.83 -7.96 4.48
N ILE A 119 15.99 -7.34 3.67
CA ILE A 119 16.35 -6.33 2.68
C ILE A 119 15.81 -5.00 3.20
N GLU A 120 16.71 -4.08 3.52
CA GLU A 120 16.37 -2.71 3.89
C GLU A 120 15.87 -1.98 2.63
N VAL A 121 14.74 -1.29 2.74
CA VAL A 121 14.17 -0.51 1.63
C VAL A 121 13.76 0.85 2.16
N ASP A 122 14.39 1.89 1.63
CA ASP A 122 14.10 3.28 1.96
C ASP A 122 13.61 4.04 0.73
N PRO A 123 12.29 4.20 0.56
CA PRO A 123 11.71 5.01 -0.50
C PRO A 123 12.15 6.47 -0.49
N SER A 124 12.61 6.97 0.67
CA SER A 124 13.00 8.34 0.96
C SER A 124 14.50 8.51 1.14
N PHE A 125 15.30 7.57 0.64
CA PHE A 125 16.76 7.55 0.78
C PHE A 125 17.44 8.87 0.39
N SER A 126 16.90 9.61 -0.58
CA SER A 126 17.47 10.90 -1.00
C SER A 126 17.36 11.99 0.06
N GLU A 127 16.35 11.93 0.94
CA GLU A 127 16.14 12.90 2.03
C GLU A 127 17.25 12.82 3.08
N VAL A 128 17.86 11.64 3.22
CA VAL A 128 18.96 11.36 4.17
C VAL A 128 20.31 11.25 3.46
N GLY A 129 20.42 11.73 2.22
CA GLY A 129 21.66 11.72 1.45
C GLY A 129 22.12 10.33 0.99
N GLY A 130 21.25 9.32 1.05
CA GLY A 130 21.50 7.99 0.56
C GLY A 130 21.68 7.93 -0.96
N SER A 131 22.33 6.87 -1.44
CA SER A 131 22.60 6.68 -2.88
C SER A 131 21.62 5.72 -3.58
N SER A 132 20.80 4.99 -2.83
CA SER A 132 19.95 3.92 -3.34
C SER A 132 18.77 3.67 -2.40
N MET A 133 17.63 3.27 -2.99
CA MET A 133 16.44 2.84 -2.27
C MET A 133 16.62 1.50 -1.54
N VAL A 134 17.60 0.69 -1.93
CA VAL A 134 18.06 -0.47 -1.17
C VAL A 134 19.41 -0.08 -0.58
N PRO A 135 19.45 0.58 0.59
CA PRO A 135 20.67 1.09 1.16
C PRO A 135 21.55 -0.06 1.68
N LEU A 136 22.87 0.15 1.62
CA LEU A 136 23.88 -0.73 2.21
C LEU A 136 24.65 -0.03 3.35
N ASP A 137 24.23 1.18 3.72
CA ASP A 137 24.87 1.95 4.78
C ASP A 137 24.57 1.33 6.15
N ARG A 138 25.55 1.41 7.05
CA ARG A 138 25.42 0.88 8.41
C ARG A 138 24.41 1.64 9.27
N ALA A 139 24.09 2.89 8.92
CA ALA A 139 23.06 3.66 9.62
C ALA A 139 21.72 2.91 9.68
N TYR A 140 21.33 2.20 8.61
CA TYR A 140 20.09 1.41 8.56
C TYR A 140 20.12 0.15 9.45
N ALA A 141 21.29 -0.26 9.94
CA ALA A 141 21.40 -1.34 10.92
C ALA A 141 21.12 -0.88 12.36
N VAL A 142 21.03 0.44 12.60
CA VAL A 142 20.71 1.03 13.90
C VAL A 142 19.28 1.52 13.88
N ARG A 143 18.44 0.95 14.74
CA ARG A 143 17.01 1.30 14.84
C ARG A 143 16.55 1.28 16.29
N ASP A 144 15.69 2.24 16.62
CA ASP A 144 15.11 2.38 17.96
C ASP A 144 13.86 1.53 18.12
N ARG A 145 13.12 1.32 17.02
CA ARG A 145 11.88 0.55 17.02
C ARG A 145 11.63 -0.15 15.69
N GLU A 146 10.92 -1.28 15.75
CA GLU A 146 10.30 -1.94 14.60
C GLU A 146 8.77 -1.90 14.78
N PHE A 147 8.03 -1.70 13.70
CA PHE A 147 6.56 -1.81 13.69
C PHE A 147 6.17 -2.92 12.71
N ASP A 148 5.29 -3.83 13.13
CA ASP A 148 4.92 -4.99 12.31
C ASP A 148 4.13 -4.57 11.05
N ASP A 149 3.41 -3.46 11.14
CA ASP A 149 2.49 -2.98 10.10
C ASP A 149 2.10 -1.51 10.28
N ILE A 150 1.24 -1.02 9.37
CA ILE A 150 0.74 0.34 9.42
C ILE A 150 -0.05 0.64 10.70
N TYR A 151 -0.75 -0.36 11.26
CA TYR A 151 -1.61 -0.18 12.43
C TYR A 151 -0.76 0.10 13.67
N SER A 152 0.30 -0.69 13.86
CA SER A 152 1.27 -0.49 14.94
C SER A 152 2.08 0.80 14.77
N ALA A 153 2.46 1.16 13.54
CA ALA A 153 3.11 2.44 13.26
C ALA A 153 2.18 3.64 13.55
N LYS A 154 0.92 3.57 13.10
CA LYS A 154 -0.13 4.56 13.36
C LYS A 154 -0.38 4.77 14.85
N GLU A 155 -0.45 3.68 15.63
CA GLU A 155 -0.67 3.77 17.08
C GLU A 155 0.47 4.52 17.78
N ALA A 156 1.72 4.31 17.33
CA ALA A 156 2.90 4.90 17.96
C ALA A 156 3.24 6.31 17.47
N LEU A 157 3.08 6.58 16.17
CA LEU A 157 3.52 7.81 15.50
C LEU A 157 2.37 8.79 15.25
N GLY A 158 1.12 8.33 15.36
CA GLY A 158 -0.08 9.08 15.03
C GLY A 158 -0.54 8.86 13.59
N GLU A 159 -1.84 9.00 13.36
CA GLU A 159 -2.44 8.76 12.04
C GLU A 159 -1.92 9.71 10.97
N ASP A 160 -1.87 11.01 11.28
CA ASP A 160 -1.46 12.03 10.31
C ASP A 160 -0.02 11.84 9.81
N ALA A 161 0.83 11.11 10.54
CA ALA A 161 2.19 10.82 10.10
C ALA A 161 2.25 9.78 8.96
N VAL A 162 1.20 8.98 8.75
CA VAL A 162 1.22 7.86 7.82
C VAL A 162 0.08 7.89 6.79
N THR A 163 -0.62 9.03 6.68
CA THR A 163 -1.84 9.21 5.88
C THR A 163 -1.62 9.41 4.37
N TRP A 164 -0.84 8.53 3.73
CA TRP A 164 -0.60 8.63 2.28
C TRP A 164 -1.88 8.60 1.42
N TRP A 165 -2.96 7.98 1.91
CA TRP A 165 -4.23 7.84 1.19
C TRP A 165 -4.99 9.18 1.00
N ARG A 166 -4.53 10.26 1.63
CA ARG A 166 -5.03 11.62 1.41
C ARG A 166 -4.37 12.30 0.21
N ASP A 167 -3.24 11.79 -0.27
CA ASP A 167 -2.58 12.28 -1.49
C ASP A 167 -3.28 11.76 -2.75
N GLU A 168 -3.51 12.64 -3.71
CA GLU A 168 -4.25 12.32 -4.93
C GLU A 168 -3.50 11.32 -5.83
N LYS A 169 -2.17 11.47 -5.96
CA LYS A 169 -1.36 10.60 -6.82
C LYS A 169 -1.22 9.21 -6.21
N ALA A 170 -0.89 9.13 -4.92
CA ALA A 170 -0.77 7.86 -4.22
C ALA A 170 -2.13 7.13 -4.19
N CYS A 171 -3.22 7.86 -3.92
CA CYS A 171 -4.54 7.25 -3.88
C CYS A 171 -5.07 6.82 -5.26
N LYS A 172 -4.62 7.45 -6.36
CA LYS A 172 -4.93 6.96 -7.71
C LYS A 172 -4.50 5.50 -7.90
N VAL A 173 -3.36 5.10 -7.35
CA VAL A 173 -2.87 3.70 -7.42
C VAL A 173 -3.81 2.75 -6.71
N LEU A 174 -4.30 3.14 -5.52
CA LEU A 174 -5.30 2.35 -4.79
C LEU A 174 -6.55 2.14 -5.65
N ASN A 175 -7.13 3.21 -6.20
CA ASN A 175 -8.32 3.13 -7.03
C ASN A 175 -8.15 2.22 -8.25
N GLU A 176 -7.03 2.37 -8.96
CA GLU A 176 -6.72 1.53 -10.13
C GLU A 176 -6.61 0.05 -9.76
N ASN A 177 -5.98 -0.27 -8.62
CA ASN A 177 -5.81 -1.65 -8.17
C ASN A 177 -7.13 -2.26 -7.67
N VAL A 178 -7.96 -1.52 -6.92
CA VAL A 178 -9.28 -2.03 -6.50
C VAL A 178 -10.16 -2.38 -7.70
N LEU A 179 -10.19 -1.50 -8.71
CA LEU A 179 -10.96 -1.76 -9.94
C LEU A 179 -10.51 -3.03 -10.65
N VAL A 180 -9.20 -3.32 -10.66
CA VAL A 180 -8.65 -4.55 -11.23
C VAL A 180 -9.09 -5.76 -10.41
N THR A 181 -8.95 -5.72 -9.08
CA THR A 181 -9.33 -6.83 -8.20
C THR A 181 -10.82 -7.20 -8.31
N GLU A 182 -11.70 -6.19 -8.31
CA GLU A 182 -13.15 -6.41 -8.45
C GLU A 182 -13.49 -7.03 -9.82
N LYS A 183 -12.82 -6.58 -10.89
CA LYS A 183 -13.00 -7.13 -12.23
C LYS A 183 -12.58 -8.61 -12.29
N GLU A 184 -11.43 -8.97 -11.72
CA GLU A 184 -10.94 -10.34 -11.69
C GLU A 184 -11.86 -11.26 -10.86
N ARG A 185 -12.34 -10.76 -9.71
CA ARG A 185 -13.31 -11.46 -8.87
C ARG A 185 -14.61 -11.75 -9.63
N ALA A 186 -15.17 -10.76 -10.30
CA ALA A 186 -16.38 -10.93 -11.11
C ALA A 186 -16.18 -11.96 -12.25
N GLN A 187 -15.01 -11.97 -12.88
CA GLN A 187 -14.69 -12.92 -13.94
C GLN A 187 -14.57 -14.36 -13.43
N SER A 188 -13.86 -14.58 -12.31
CA SER A 188 -13.74 -15.92 -11.71
C SER A 188 -15.09 -16.52 -11.29
N MET A 189 -16.02 -15.69 -10.80
CA MET A 189 -17.39 -16.11 -10.48
C MET A 189 -18.24 -16.46 -11.71
N ALA A 190 -17.95 -15.86 -12.87
CA ALA A 190 -18.67 -16.13 -14.12
C ALA A 190 -18.20 -17.43 -14.81
N ASP A 191 -16.94 -17.81 -14.56
CA ASP A 191 -16.30 -18.99 -15.13
C ASP A 191 -16.53 -20.27 -14.30
N ALA A 192 -16.93 -20.14 -13.02
CA ALA A 192 -17.35 -21.22 -12.13
C ALA A 192 -18.78 -21.75 -12.44
#